data_AF-A0A7J7HXM9-F1
#
_entry.id   AF-A0A7J7HXM9-F1
#
_cell.length_a   1.000
_cell.length_b   1.000
_cell.length_c   1.000
_cell.angle_alpha   90.00
_cell.angle_beta   90.00
_cell.angle_gamma   90.00
#
_symmetry.space_group_name_H-M   'P 1'
#
loop_
_entity.id
_entity.type
_entity.pdbx_description
1 polymer ?
#
loop_
_entity_poly.entity_id
_entity_poly.type
_entity_poly.pdbx_seq_one_letter_code
_entity_poly.pdbx_strand_id
1 'polypeptide(L)'
;MENGRCDPSERTLEAVLSVYCFAGLVDESEEQFREIKALGILPSVMCYCMMLAVYAKCERWDDAYELLDEMFTNRASNIHQVIGQMIKGNYDDESNWQMVEYVFDKLNSEGCGLGIRFYNTLLEALWCLGQKERAARVLNEATKRGLFPELFRTNKLVWSVDVHRMWAGGACTAISVWFNNMYEMFKNGENRPQLETVVVVRGQMEKSSITRDFPVASATYSFLIDNVSSSFRFPGWNKGRIICQRSQLKRFLSDTEPSSDGSKKDKLITLSNTPFPLLGMRTTTADVMRDQHGNADTKTSIKMTTELLTSTV
;
A
#
# COMPACT_ATOMS: atom_id res chain seq x y z
N MET A 1 -26.23 1.12 -16.90
CA MET A 1 -26.15 1.82 -18.21
C MET A 1 -27.22 1.27 -19.17
N GLU A 2 -28.51 1.41 -18.87
CA GLU A 2 -29.55 0.63 -19.59
C GLU A 2 -30.30 1.36 -20.72
N ASN A 3 -29.99 2.64 -21.02
CA ASN A 3 -30.79 3.42 -21.98
C ASN A 3 -30.07 3.79 -23.30
N GLY A 4 -29.11 2.98 -23.75
CA GLY A 4 -28.54 3.09 -25.09
C GLY A 4 -27.89 1.77 -25.51
N ARG A 5 -28.25 1.23 -26.67
CA ARG A 5 -27.66 0.01 -27.26
C ARG A 5 -26.19 0.23 -27.64
N CYS A 6 -25.30 0.30 -26.66
CA CYS A 6 -23.86 0.24 -26.83
C CYS A 6 -23.35 -0.89 -25.95
N ASP A 7 -22.71 -1.89 -26.57
CA ASP A 7 -21.99 -2.92 -25.84
C ASP A 7 -20.72 -2.27 -25.25
N PRO A 8 -20.63 -2.10 -23.91
CA PRO A 8 -19.49 -1.43 -23.31
C PRO A 8 -18.22 -2.26 -23.54
N SER A 9 -17.17 -1.61 -24.04
CA SER A 9 -15.87 -2.28 -24.18
C SER A 9 -15.30 -2.67 -22.81
N GLU A 10 -14.46 -3.70 -22.75
CA GLU A 10 -13.74 -4.14 -21.54
C GLU A 10 -13.07 -2.95 -20.81
N ARG A 11 -12.46 -2.04 -21.57
CA ARG A 11 -11.83 -0.82 -21.02
C ARG A 11 -12.84 0.14 -20.37
N THR A 12 -14.06 0.21 -20.88
CA THR A 12 -15.12 1.05 -20.32
C THR A 12 -15.57 0.48 -18.97
N LEU A 13 -15.78 -0.84 -18.91
CA LEU A 13 -16.16 -1.52 -17.67
C LEU A 13 -15.06 -1.41 -16.60
N GLU A 14 -13.79 -1.61 -16.97
CA GLU A 14 -12.66 -1.40 -16.05
C GLU A 14 -12.56 0.05 -15.58
N ALA A 15 -12.85 1.03 -16.45
CA ALA A 15 -12.85 2.44 -16.06
C ALA A 15 -13.94 2.76 -15.03
N VAL A 16 -15.15 2.20 -15.19
CA VAL A 16 -16.24 2.36 -14.22
C VAL A 16 -15.86 1.72 -12.88
N LEU A 17 -15.34 0.48 -12.91
CA LEU A 17 -14.85 -0.20 -11.72
C LEU A 17 -13.80 0.64 -10.98
N SER A 18 -12.86 1.21 -11.73
CA SER A 18 -11.82 2.09 -11.20
C SER A 18 -12.40 3.29 -10.46
N VAL A 19 -13.44 3.94 -11.00
CA VAL A 19 -14.09 5.08 -10.35
C VAL A 19 -14.73 4.67 -9.01
N TYR A 20 -15.47 3.57 -8.97
CA TYR A 20 -16.07 3.09 -7.70
C TYR A 20 -15.01 2.72 -6.67
N CYS A 21 -13.95 2.00 -7.09
CA CYS A 21 -12.84 1.63 -6.19
C CYS A 21 -12.12 2.87 -5.64
N PHE A 22 -11.93 3.91 -6.45
CA PHE A 22 -11.32 5.17 -5.99
C PHE A 22 -12.19 5.97 -5.04
N ALA A 23 -13.51 5.90 -5.23
CA ALA A 23 -14.48 6.54 -4.35
C ALA A 23 -14.66 5.77 -3.03
N GLY A 24 -14.12 4.55 -2.92
CA GLY A 24 -14.33 3.68 -1.75
C GLY A 24 -15.73 3.07 -1.69
N LEU A 25 -16.45 3.08 -2.81
CA LEU A 25 -17.80 2.54 -2.96
C LEU A 25 -17.73 1.03 -3.19
N VAL A 26 -17.49 0.29 -2.11
CA VAL A 26 -17.12 -1.13 -2.16
C VAL A 26 -18.22 -2.03 -2.71
N ASP A 27 -19.49 -1.73 -2.42
CA ASP A 27 -20.63 -2.54 -2.88
C ASP A 27 -20.88 -2.31 -4.37
N GLU A 28 -20.79 -1.06 -4.83
CA GLU A 28 -20.87 -0.70 -6.26
C GLU A 28 -19.67 -1.25 -7.06
N SER A 29 -18.47 -1.26 -6.46
CA SER A 29 -17.30 -1.94 -7.02
C SER A 29 -17.55 -3.44 -7.21
N GLU A 30 -18.14 -4.11 -6.21
CA GLU A 30 -18.46 -5.53 -6.27
C GLU A 30 -19.54 -5.84 -7.31
N GLU A 31 -20.58 -5.01 -7.42
CA GLU A 31 -21.59 -5.12 -8.48
C GLU A 31 -20.95 -5.00 -9.87
N GLN A 32 -20.13 -3.97 -10.10
CA GLN A 32 -19.46 -3.75 -11.37
C GLN A 32 -18.48 -4.89 -11.73
N PHE A 33 -17.76 -5.42 -10.74
CA PHE A 33 -16.85 -6.56 -10.94
C PHE A 33 -17.61 -7.84 -11.31
N ARG A 34 -18.77 -8.09 -10.67
CA ARG A 34 -19.65 -9.20 -11.02
C ARG A 34 -20.27 -9.03 -12.41
N GLU A 35 -20.63 -7.83 -12.81
CA GLU A 35 -21.14 -7.54 -14.16
C GLU A 35 -20.09 -7.90 -15.23
N ILE A 36 -18.83 -7.50 -15.04
CA ILE A 36 -17.72 -7.89 -15.95
C ILE A 36 -17.67 -9.41 -16.12
N LYS A 37 -17.72 -10.16 -15.01
CA LYS A 37 -17.70 -11.63 -15.03
C LYS A 37 -18.96 -12.21 -15.69
N ALA A 38 -20.13 -11.63 -15.44
CA ALA A 38 -21.41 -12.08 -16.00
C ALA A 38 -21.49 -11.90 -17.53
N LEU A 39 -20.77 -10.93 -18.08
CA LEU A 39 -20.58 -10.76 -19.53
C LEU A 39 -19.61 -11.77 -20.15
N GLY A 40 -19.08 -12.71 -19.36
CA GLY A 40 -18.11 -13.71 -19.81
C GLY A 40 -16.71 -13.13 -20.04
N ILE A 41 -16.45 -11.91 -19.58
CA ILE A 41 -15.15 -11.24 -19.67
C ILE A 41 -14.32 -11.66 -18.44
N LEU A 42 -13.11 -12.15 -18.68
CA LEU A 42 -12.14 -12.37 -17.59
C LEU A 42 -11.68 -11.01 -17.07
N PRO A 43 -11.96 -10.63 -15.80
CA PRO A 43 -11.48 -9.36 -15.27
C PRO A 43 -9.96 -9.30 -15.34
N SER A 44 -9.40 -8.14 -15.71
CA SER A 44 -7.96 -7.96 -15.81
C SER A 44 -7.28 -8.05 -14.44
N VAL A 45 -5.97 -8.28 -14.41
CA VAL A 45 -5.16 -8.25 -13.17
C VAL A 45 -5.36 -6.93 -12.42
N MET A 46 -5.57 -5.84 -13.15
CA MET A 46 -5.86 -4.54 -12.55
C MET A 46 -7.22 -4.52 -11.87
N CYS A 47 -8.26 -5.10 -12.46
CA CYS A 47 -9.56 -5.25 -11.79
C CYS A 47 -9.42 -5.99 -10.45
N TYR A 48 -8.70 -7.11 -10.42
CA TYR A 48 -8.43 -7.85 -9.18
C TYR A 48 -7.67 -6.99 -8.15
N CYS A 49 -6.58 -6.33 -8.55
CA CYS A 49 -5.80 -5.50 -7.63
C CYS A 49 -6.61 -4.29 -7.11
N MET A 50 -7.48 -3.66 -7.93
CA MET A 50 -8.37 -2.58 -7.48
C MET A 50 -9.37 -3.09 -6.43
N MET A 51 -9.97 -4.26 -6.66
CA MET A 51 -10.90 -4.89 -5.73
C MET A 51 -10.21 -5.29 -4.41
N LEU A 52 -9.03 -5.91 -4.48
CA LEU A 52 -8.23 -6.22 -3.29
C LEU A 52 -7.90 -4.97 -2.47
N ALA A 53 -7.53 -3.87 -3.14
CA ALA A 53 -7.23 -2.61 -2.47
C ALA A 53 -8.47 -2.01 -1.79
N VAL A 54 -9.64 -1.99 -2.43
CA VAL A 54 -10.86 -1.44 -1.82
C VAL A 54 -11.38 -2.33 -0.68
N TYR A 55 -11.35 -3.65 -0.81
CA TYR A 55 -11.71 -4.55 0.29
C TYR A 55 -10.81 -4.34 1.51
N ALA A 56 -9.50 -4.26 1.31
CA ALA A 56 -8.55 -4.00 2.40
C ALA A 56 -8.79 -2.64 3.08
N LYS A 57 -9.08 -1.58 2.31
CA LYS A 57 -9.39 -0.25 2.84
C LYS A 57 -10.70 -0.20 3.62
N CYS A 58 -11.67 -1.03 3.25
CA CYS A 58 -12.96 -1.17 3.92
C CYS A 58 -12.96 -2.28 4.97
N GLU A 59 -11.81 -2.85 5.32
CA GLU A 59 -11.64 -3.94 6.29
C GLU A 59 -12.48 -5.20 5.98
N ARG A 60 -12.84 -5.39 4.70
CA ARG A 60 -13.54 -6.57 4.16
C ARG A 60 -12.54 -7.71 3.88
N TRP A 61 -11.87 -8.18 4.94
CA TRP A 61 -10.74 -9.12 4.81
C TRP A 61 -11.13 -10.51 4.29
N ASP A 62 -12.31 -11.00 4.66
CA ASP A 62 -12.83 -12.28 4.15
C ASP A 62 -13.00 -12.21 2.63
N ASP A 63 -13.62 -11.14 2.11
CA ASP A 63 -13.78 -10.91 0.66
C ASP A 63 -12.43 -10.74 -0.06
N ALA A 64 -11.48 -10.04 0.57
CA ALA A 64 -10.13 -9.89 0.03
C ALA A 64 -9.41 -11.25 -0.07
N TYR A 65 -9.58 -12.12 0.93
CA TYR A 65 -8.98 -13.45 0.94
C TYR A 65 -9.60 -14.35 -0.13
N GLU A 66 -10.93 -14.38 -0.24
CA GLU A 66 -11.63 -15.15 -1.27
C GLU A 66 -11.26 -14.70 -2.68
N LEU A 67 -11.18 -13.38 -2.92
CA LEU A 67 -10.80 -12.84 -4.21
C LEU A 67 -9.33 -13.16 -4.55
N LEU A 68 -8.44 -13.11 -3.56
CA LEU A 68 -7.05 -13.52 -3.74
C LEU A 68 -6.96 -15.02 -4.04
N ASP A 69 -7.85 -15.83 -3.43
CA ASP A 69 -7.97 -17.26 -3.70
C ASP A 69 -8.41 -17.56 -5.13
N GLU A 70 -9.45 -16.87 -5.59
CA GLU A 70 -9.89 -16.90 -6.97
C GLU A 70 -8.75 -16.52 -7.93
N MET A 71 -8.03 -15.44 -7.63
CA MET A 71 -6.94 -14.95 -8.49
C MET A 71 -5.81 -15.96 -8.65
N PHE A 72 -5.39 -16.64 -7.57
CA PHE A 72 -4.32 -17.63 -7.65
C PHE A 72 -4.77 -18.98 -8.20
N THR A 73 -6.04 -19.36 -8.06
CA THR A 73 -6.60 -20.61 -8.60
C THR A 73 -7.11 -20.47 -10.03
N ASN A 74 -7.05 -19.26 -10.60
CA ASN A 74 -7.59 -18.95 -11.91
C ASN A 74 -6.86 -19.71 -13.04
N ARG A 75 -7.44 -20.82 -13.48
CA ARG A 75 -6.87 -21.67 -14.55
C ARG A 75 -6.88 -21.04 -15.94
N ALA A 76 -7.59 -19.94 -16.14
CA ALA A 76 -7.67 -19.26 -17.43
C ALA A 76 -6.45 -18.37 -17.72
N SER A 77 -5.65 -18.00 -16.71
CA SER A 77 -4.53 -17.08 -16.91
C SER A 77 -3.37 -17.30 -15.93
N ASN A 78 -2.23 -17.75 -16.45
CA ASN A 78 -0.99 -17.88 -15.67
C ASN A 78 -0.53 -16.55 -15.06
N ILE A 79 -0.81 -15.43 -15.73
CA ILE A 79 -0.46 -14.09 -15.23
C ILE A 79 -1.20 -13.79 -13.93
N HIS A 80 -2.51 -14.07 -13.87
CA HIS A 80 -3.30 -13.90 -12.64
C HIS A 80 -2.77 -14.79 -11.52
N GLN A 81 -2.45 -16.05 -11.84
CA GLN A 81 -1.92 -17.00 -10.86
C GLN A 81 -0.61 -16.51 -10.25
N VAL A 82 0.34 -16.08 -11.08
CA VAL A 82 1.66 -15.59 -10.61
C VAL A 82 1.51 -14.32 -9.77
N ILE A 83 0.68 -13.36 -10.19
CA ILE A 83 0.49 -12.14 -9.41
C ILE A 83 -0.23 -12.43 -8.08
N GLY A 84 -1.23 -13.31 -8.05
CA GLY A 84 -1.91 -13.72 -6.82
C GLY A 84 -0.97 -14.45 -5.84
N GLN A 85 -0.15 -15.37 -6.36
CA GLN A 85 0.89 -16.05 -5.58
C GLN A 85 1.98 -15.08 -5.06
N MET A 86 2.35 -14.07 -5.85
CA MET A 86 3.26 -13.02 -5.40
C MET A 86 2.65 -12.23 -4.24
N ILE A 87 1.39 -11.82 -4.35
CA ILE A 87 0.69 -11.10 -3.28
C ILE A 87 0.60 -11.97 -2.00
N LYS A 88 0.45 -13.31 -2.12
CA LYS A 88 0.48 -14.24 -0.98
C LYS A 88 1.86 -14.50 -0.38
N GLY A 89 2.94 -14.27 -1.13
CA GLY A 89 4.32 -14.47 -0.68
C GLY A 89 5.00 -15.75 -1.15
N ASN A 90 4.40 -16.46 -2.09
CA ASN A 90 4.97 -17.70 -2.63
C ASN A 90 6.26 -17.45 -3.43
N TYR A 91 6.58 -16.20 -3.78
CA TYR A 91 7.77 -15.80 -4.54
C TYR A 91 8.70 -14.85 -3.74
N ASP A 92 8.66 -14.91 -2.40
CA ASP A 92 9.49 -14.01 -1.57
C ASP A 92 10.99 -14.32 -1.67
N ASP A 93 11.39 -15.57 -1.95
CA ASP A 93 12.79 -15.91 -2.23
C ASP A 93 13.24 -15.46 -3.63
N GLU A 94 14.55 -15.22 -3.79
CA GLU A 94 15.13 -14.71 -5.04
C GLU A 94 14.98 -15.68 -6.22
N SER A 95 15.08 -16.99 -5.99
CA SER A 95 14.91 -17.99 -7.07
C SER A 95 13.51 -17.93 -7.67
N ASN A 96 12.49 -17.79 -6.83
CA ASN A 96 11.10 -17.84 -7.23
C ASN A 96 10.62 -16.50 -7.82
N TRP A 97 11.21 -15.37 -7.42
CA TRP A 97 10.86 -14.05 -7.97
C TRP A 97 11.10 -13.87 -9.47
N GLN A 98 12.02 -14.63 -10.05
CA GLN A 98 12.26 -14.62 -11.50
C GLN A 98 10.98 -14.93 -12.29
N MET A 99 10.04 -15.69 -11.71
CA MET A 99 8.73 -15.93 -12.31
C MET A 99 7.88 -14.65 -12.37
N VAL A 100 7.94 -13.81 -11.33
CA VAL A 100 7.25 -12.52 -11.27
C VAL A 100 7.86 -11.55 -12.29
N GLU A 101 9.19 -11.50 -12.38
CA GLU A 101 9.91 -10.68 -13.37
C GLU A 101 9.54 -11.10 -14.80
N TYR A 102 9.52 -12.41 -15.07
CA TYR A 102 9.08 -12.94 -16.36
C TYR A 102 7.65 -12.51 -16.71
N VAL A 103 6.72 -12.55 -15.74
CA VAL A 103 5.34 -12.08 -15.97
C VAL A 103 5.28 -10.59 -16.23
N PHE A 104 6.06 -9.77 -15.50
CA PHE A 104 6.16 -8.33 -15.78
C PHE A 104 6.70 -8.06 -17.18
N ASP A 105 7.71 -8.80 -17.63
CA ASP A 105 8.29 -8.63 -18.96
C ASP A 105 7.34 -9.08 -20.06
N LYS A 106 6.65 -10.21 -19.86
CA LYS A 106 5.63 -10.70 -20.80
C LYS A 106 4.54 -9.66 -20.98
N LEU A 107 4.00 -9.14 -19.89
CA LEU A 107 2.96 -8.13 -19.94
C LEU A 107 3.43 -6.85 -20.67
N ASN A 108 4.70 -6.43 -20.52
CA ASN A 108 5.26 -5.32 -21.30
C ASN A 108 5.40 -5.63 -22.80
N SER A 109 5.70 -6.88 -23.16
CA SER A 109 5.97 -7.32 -24.53
C SER A 109 4.71 -7.43 -25.40
N GLU A 110 3.55 -7.71 -24.81
CA GLU A 110 2.28 -7.94 -25.49
C GLU A 110 1.59 -6.64 -25.97
N GLY A 111 2.34 -5.53 -26.10
CA GLY A 111 1.82 -4.22 -26.52
C GLY A 111 0.91 -3.54 -25.49
N CYS A 112 0.55 -4.25 -24.42
CA CYS A 112 0.06 -3.68 -23.18
C CYS A 112 1.25 -3.02 -22.49
N GLY A 113 1.59 -1.79 -22.87
CA GLY A 113 2.44 -0.98 -22.01
C GLY A 113 1.80 -0.98 -20.63
N LEU A 114 2.31 -1.81 -19.71
CA LEU A 114 1.94 -1.89 -18.30
C LEU A 114 2.40 -0.60 -17.66
N GLY A 115 1.76 0.47 -18.10
CA GLY A 115 2.17 1.80 -17.76
C GLY A 115 1.99 1.99 -16.27
N ILE A 116 2.15 3.24 -15.89
CA ILE A 116 1.98 3.69 -14.52
C ILE A 116 0.67 3.19 -13.88
N ARG A 117 -0.40 2.98 -14.66
CA ARG A 117 -1.70 2.48 -14.16
C ARG A 117 -1.61 1.08 -13.55
N PHE A 118 -0.94 0.11 -14.21
CA PHE A 118 -0.80 -1.25 -13.67
C PHE A 118 -0.01 -1.26 -12.36
N TYR A 119 1.19 -0.67 -12.39
CA TYR A 119 2.06 -0.62 -11.22
C TYR A 119 1.43 0.18 -10.08
N ASN A 120 0.73 1.29 -10.36
CA ASN A 120 -0.02 1.99 -9.32
C ASN A 120 -1.08 1.10 -8.68
N THR A 121 -1.82 0.32 -9.48
CA THR A 121 -2.85 -0.58 -8.97
C THR A 121 -2.25 -1.67 -8.09
N LEU A 122 -1.15 -2.29 -8.54
CA LEU A 122 -0.47 -3.35 -7.80
C LEU A 122 0.18 -2.81 -6.51
N LEU A 123 0.82 -1.65 -6.57
CA LEU A 123 1.41 -1.00 -5.39
C LEU A 123 0.35 -0.57 -4.38
N GLU A 124 -0.81 -0.09 -4.84
CA GLU A 124 -1.95 0.23 -3.98
C GLU A 124 -2.45 -1.02 -3.24
N ALA A 125 -2.68 -2.11 -3.98
CA ALA A 125 -3.12 -3.38 -3.41
C ALA A 125 -2.13 -3.91 -2.37
N LEU A 126 -0.84 -4.00 -2.73
CA LEU A 126 0.20 -4.48 -1.80
C LEU A 126 0.29 -3.61 -0.55
N TRP A 127 0.22 -2.28 -0.69
CA TRP A 127 0.26 -1.38 0.46
C TRP A 127 -0.95 -1.57 1.38
N CYS A 128 -2.16 -1.63 0.82
CA CYS A 128 -3.39 -1.79 1.59
C CYS A 128 -3.50 -3.17 2.25
N LEU A 129 -2.95 -4.22 1.61
CA LEU A 129 -2.86 -5.56 2.18
C LEU A 129 -1.72 -5.72 3.20
N GLY A 130 -0.95 -4.65 3.48
CA GLY A 130 0.18 -4.68 4.41
C GLY A 130 1.41 -5.44 3.90
N GLN A 131 1.49 -5.71 2.59
CA GLN A 131 2.60 -6.40 1.92
C GLN A 131 3.69 -5.40 1.51
N LYS A 132 4.23 -4.66 2.49
CA LYS A 132 5.04 -3.46 2.23
C LYS A 132 6.43 -3.76 1.67
N GLU A 133 7.02 -4.89 2.04
CA GLU A 133 8.31 -5.31 1.49
C GLU A 133 8.17 -5.72 0.02
N ARG A 134 7.10 -6.46 -0.31
CA ARG A 134 6.76 -6.80 -1.69
C ARG A 134 6.45 -5.54 -2.52
N ALA A 135 5.75 -4.56 -1.94
CA ALA A 135 5.50 -3.27 -2.59
C ALA A 135 6.81 -2.57 -2.97
N ALA A 136 7.81 -2.56 -2.09
CA ALA A 136 9.12 -1.99 -2.38
C ALA A 136 9.85 -2.73 -3.51
N ARG A 137 9.75 -4.07 -3.55
CA ARG A 137 10.31 -4.88 -4.64
C ARG A 137 9.63 -4.59 -5.98
N VAL A 138 8.30 -4.49 -6.01
CA VAL A 138 7.53 -4.11 -7.20
C VAL A 138 7.88 -2.68 -7.66
N LEU A 139 8.07 -1.74 -6.74
CA LEU A 139 8.49 -0.38 -7.07
C LEU A 139 9.87 -0.38 -7.74
N ASN A 140 10.82 -1.15 -7.22
CA ASN A 140 12.14 -1.32 -7.83
C ASN A 140 12.01 -1.84 -9.28
N GLU A 141 11.19 -2.86 -9.49
CA GLU A 141 10.92 -3.40 -10.84
C GLU A 141 10.28 -2.38 -11.79
N ALA A 142 9.38 -1.53 -11.29
CA ALA A 142 8.80 -0.42 -12.06
C ALA A 142 9.87 0.59 -12.49
N THR A 143 10.73 1.01 -11.55
CA THR A 143 11.79 2.00 -11.81
C THR A 143 12.86 1.48 -12.77
N LYS A 144 13.27 0.21 -12.68
CA LYS A 144 14.19 -0.44 -13.64
C LYS A 144 13.65 -0.42 -15.06
N ARG A 145 12.33 -0.50 -15.22
CA ARG A 145 11.63 -0.45 -16.50
C ARG A 145 11.36 0.98 -16.99
N GLY A 146 11.96 1.99 -16.35
CA GLY A 146 11.85 3.39 -16.74
C GLY A 146 10.53 4.05 -16.35
N LEU A 147 9.71 3.41 -15.49
CA LEU A 147 8.51 4.02 -14.96
C LEU A 147 8.88 4.97 -13.81
N PHE A 148 8.11 6.06 -13.70
CA PHE A 148 8.36 7.13 -12.72
C PHE A 148 9.80 7.70 -12.79
N PRO A 149 10.28 8.17 -13.95
CA PRO A 149 11.66 8.65 -14.09
C PRO A 149 11.96 9.87 -13.21
N GLU A 150 10.93 10.57 -12.72
CA GLU A 150 11.06 11.69 -11.79
C GLU A 150 11.13 11.28 -10.31
N LEU A 151 10.91 10.00 -10.00
CA LEU A 151 10.58 9.53 -8.65
C LEU A 151 11.64 9.88 -7.62
N PHE A 152 12.90 9.55 -7.88
CA PHE A 152 14.00 9.83 -6.96
C PHE A 152 14.97 10.79 -7.62
N ARG A 153 15.23 11.92 -6.95
CA ARG A 153 16.24 12.89 -7.38
C ARG A 153 17.07 13.30 -6.19
N THR A 154 18.37 13.03 -6.28
CA THR A 154 19.36 13.39 -5.27
C THR A 154 20.42 14.29 -5.90
N ASN A 155 20.63 15.46 -5.31
CA ASN A 155 21.76 16.32 -5.61
C ASN A 155 22.28 16.99 -4.32
N LYS A 156 23.36 17.79 -4.42
CA LYS A 156 24.01 18.41 -3.25
C LYS A 156 23.08 19.33 -2.42
N LEU A 157 22.03 19.88 -3.01
CA LEU A 157 21.15 20.86 -2.37
C LEU A 157 19.81 20.26 -1.97
N VAL A 158 19.24 19.40 -2.82
CA VAL A 158 17.88 18.90 -2.67
C VAL A 158 17.86 17.40 -2.86
N TRP A 159 17.27 16.70 -1.89
CA TRP A 159 16.79 15.34 -2.08
C TRP A 159 15.28 15.41 -2.22
N SER A 160 14.75 14.80 -3.26
CA SER A 160 13.32 14.82 -3.54
C SER A 160 12.80 13.46 -3.94
N VAL A 161 11.62 13.14 -3.42
CA VAL A 161 10.78 12.07 -3.94
C VAL A 161 9.55 12.67 -4.62
N ASP A 162 9.27 12.25 -5.84
CA ASP A 162 8.16 12.77 -6.64
C ASP A 162 7.10 11.70 -6.90
N VAL A 163 5.99 11.82 -6.18
CA VAL A 163 4.89 10.86 -6.18
C VAL A 163 3.66 11.37 -6.93
N HIS A 164 3.74 12.49 -7.66
CA HIS A 164 2.57 13.11 -8.31
C HIS A 164 1.84 12.23 -9.34
N ARG A 165 2.49 11.17 -9.83
CA ARG A 165 1.92 10.20 -10.78
C ARG A 165 1.49 8.89 -10.11
N MET A 166 1.65 8.80 -8.79
CA MET A 166 1.39 7.59 -8.02
C MET A 166 0.04 7.65 -7.33
N TRP A 167 -0.51 6.49 -7.01
CA TRP A 167 -1.62 6.37 -6.06
C TRP A 167 -1.09 6.37 -4.62
N ALA A 168 -1.99 6.46 -3.63
CA ALA A 168 -1.63 6.66 -2.23
C ALA A 168 -0.67 5.59 -1.69
N GLY A 169 -0.96 4.32 -1.90
CA GLY A 169 -0.13 3.21 -1.47
C GLY A 169 1.22 3.15 -2.18
N GLY A 170 1.25 3.44 -3.48
CA GLY A 170 2.49 3.59 -4.24
C GLY A 170 3.35 4.76 -3.73
N ALA A 171 2.72 5.90 -3.43
CA ALA A 171 3.39 7.07 -2.87
C ALA A 171 4.01 6.75 -1.49
N CYS A 172 3.25 6.11 -0.60
CA CYS A 172 3.76 5.72 0.72
C CYS A 172 4.89 4.70 0.61
N THR A 173 4.81 3.76 -0.33
CA THR A 173 5.90 2.81 -0.65
C THR A 173 7.16 3.56 -1.08
N ALA A 174 7.04 4.49 -2.04
CA ALA A 174 8.16 5.25 -2.55
C ALA A 174 8.81 6.14 -1.48
N ILE A 175 8.00 6.79 -0.65
CA ILE A 175 8.48 7.61 0.46
C ILE A 175 9.22 6.73 1.47
N SER A 176 8.71 5.54 1.78
CA SER A 176 9.36 4.59 2.67
C SER A 176 10.73 4.15 2.16
N VAL A 177 10.82 3.80 0.87
CA VAL A 177 12.08 3.46 0.20
C VAL A 177 13.03 4.65 0.20
N TRP A 178 12.54 5.85 -0.12
CA TRP A 178 13.33 7.08 -0.12
C TRP A 178 13.97 7.35 1.24
N PHE A 179 13.19 7.29 2.33
CA PHE A 179 13.71 7.49 3.68
C PHE A 179 14.74 6.45 4.10
N ASN A 180 14.52 5.18 3.76
CA ASN A 180 15.48 4.13 4.06
C ASN A 180 16.81 4.35 3.30
N ASN A 181 16.75 4.73 2.02
CA ASN A 181 17.94 5.09 1.25
C ASN A 181 18.66 6.30 1.85
N MET A 182 17.91 7.35 2.24
CA MET A 182 18.48 8.52 2.92
C MET A 182 19.17 8.16 4.24
N TYR A 183 18.59 7.24 5.00
CA TYR A 183 19.15 6.77 6.28
C TYR A 183 20.46 6.00 6.08
N GLU A 184 20.53 5.14 5.07
CA GLU A 184 21.77 4.43 4.71
C GLU A 184 22.87 5.39 4.22
N MET A 185 22.54 6.36 3.37
CA MET A 185 23.48 7.41 2.95
C MET A 185 24.00 8.20 4.17
N PHE A 186 23.13 8.48 5.15
CA PHE A 186 23.52 9.15 6.38
C PHE A 186 24.50 8.31 7.22
N LYS A 187 24.23 7.00 7.40
CA LYS A 187 25.15 6.08 8.10
C LYS A 187 26.52 6.03 7.44
N ASN A 188 26.57 6.13 6.11
CA ASN A 188 27.81 6.09 5.33
C ASN A 188 28.59 7.43 5.34
N GLY A 189 28.13 8.43 6.09
CA GLY A 189 28.82 9.72 6.23
C GLY A 189 28.65 10.67 5.05
N GLU A 190 27.66 10.44 4.18
CA GLU A 190 27.38 11.35 3.07
C GLU A 190 26.81 12.69 3.54
N ASN A 191 27.16 13.76 2.82
CA ASN A 191 26.67 15.11 3.12
C ASN A 191 25.17 15.23 2.84
N ARG A 192 24.40 15.54 3.89
CA ARG A 192 22.96 15.75 3.83
C ARG A 192 22.57 16.94 2.93
N PRO A 193 21.42 16.87 2.23
CA PRO A 193 20.93 17.97 1.41
C PRO A 193 20.55 19.16 2.30
N GLN A 194 20.37 20.32 1.71
CA GLN A 194 19.85 21.48 2.43
C GLN A 194 18.32 21.38 2.62
N LEU A 195 17.64 20.69 1.70
CA LEU A 195 16.18 20.58 1.68
C LEU A 195 15.72 19.18 1.24
N GLU A 196 14.79 18.62 2.00
CA GLU A 196 14.04 17.44 1.66
C GLU A 196 12.63 17.83 1.17
N THR A 197 12.23 17.35 -0.01
CA THR A 197 10.93 17.69 -0.60
C THR A 197 10.21 16.48 -1.18
N VAL A 198 8.94 16.36 -0.82
CA VAL A 198 8.01 15.41 -1.42
C VAL A 198 7.11 16.18 -2.37
N VAL A 199 7.12 15.81 -3.66
CA VAL A 199 6.26 16.43 -4.68
C VAL A 199 5.03 15.55 -4.83
N VAL A 200 3.85 16.11 -4.54
CA VAL A 200 2.57 15.40 -4.58
C VAL A 200 1.69 15.84 -5.73
N VAL A 201 1.86 17.08 -6.22
CA VAL A 201 1.09 17.65 -7.33
C VAL A 201 1.99 18.59 -8.13
N ARG A 202 1.77 18.66 -9.45
CA ARG A 202 2.49 19.57 -10.36
C ARG A 202 1.54 20.49 -11.13
N GLY A 203 2.09 21.54 -11.73
CA GLY A 203 1.39 22.43 -12.66
C GLY A 203 0.49 23.46 -11.96
N GLN A 204 -0.65 23.79 -12.56
CA GLN A 204 -1.54 24.85 -12.03
C GLN A 204 -2.08 24.52 -10.63
N MET A 205 -2.19 23.23 -10.33
CA MET A 205 -2.65 22.75 -9.03
C MET A 205 -1.62 22.99 -7.92
N GLU A 206 -0.39 23.38 -8.20
CA GLU A 206 0.57 23.79 -7.14
C GLU A 206 0.13 25.05 -6.38
N LYS A 207 -0.78 25.84 -6.95
CA LYS A 207 -1.27 27.10 -6.36
C LYS A 207 -2.66 26.96 -5.70
N SER A 208 -3.37 25.87 -5.98
CA SER A 208 -4.76 25.68 -5.57
C SER A 208 -4.90 25.36 -4.08
N SER A 209 -5.92 25.90 -3.40
CA SER A 209 -6.20 25.55 -1.99
C SER A 209 -6.61 24.09 -1.81
N ILE A 210 -7.29 23.49 -2.80
CA ILE A 210 -7.78 22.11 -2.73
C ILE A 210 -6.68 21.05 -2.94
N THR A 211 -5.42 21.46 -3.18
CA THR A 211 -4.32 20.53 -3.46
C THR A 211 -4.09 19.52 -2.34
N ARG A 212 -4.38 19.91 -1.10
CA ARG A 212 -4.25 19.05 0.08
C ARG A 212 -5.30 17.94 0.11
N ASP A 213 -6.44 18.16 -0.56
CA ASP A 213 -7.57 17.23 -0.58
C ASP A 213 -7.42 16.15 -1.65
N PHE A 214 -6.40 16.26 -2.53
CA PHE A 214 -6.09 15.20 -3.48
C PHE A 214 -5.67 13.94 -2.74
N PRO A 215 -6.16 12.74 -3.14
CA PRO A 215 -5.90 11.50 -2.42
C PRO A 215 -4.41 11.23 -2.17
N VAL A 216 -3.55 11.43 -3.18
CA VAL A 216 -2.10 11.25 -3.05
C VAL A 216 -1.47 12.27 -2.11
N ALA A 217 -1.93 13.52 -2.12
CA ALA A 217 -1.39 14.59 -1.28
C ALA A 217 -1.78 14.40 0.19
N SER A 218 -3.06 14.09 0.44
CA SER A 218 -3.59 13.78 1.76
C SER A 218 -2.89 12.56 2.37
N ALA A 219 -2.86 11.44 1.64
CA ALA A 219 -2.22 10.20 2.11
C ALA A 219 -0.73 10.38 2.38
N THR A 220 -0.02 11.07 1.48
CA THR A 220 1.40 11.38 1.66
C THR A 220 1.64 12.23 2.90
N TYR A 221 0.83 13.27 3.10
CA TYR A 221 0.98 14.16 4.25
C TYR A 221 0.73 13.41 5.55
N SER A 222 -0.39 12.68 5.68
CA SER A 222 -0.68 11.86 6.86
C SER A 222 0.44 10.85 7.13
N PHE A 223 0.90 10.13 6.10
CA PHE A 223 2.00 9.18 6.24
C PHE A 223 3.28 9.81 6.82
N LEU A 224 3.68 10.99 6.33
CA LEU A 224 4.86 11.70 6.80
C LEU A 224 4.71 12.15 8.27
N ILE A 225 3.54 12.63 8.66
CA ILE A 225 3.27 13.06 10.03
C ILE A 225 3.28 11.86 10.98
N ASP A 226 2.63 10.77 10.60
CA ASP A 226 2.44 9.58 11.44
C ASP A 226 3.72 8.75 11.59
N ASN A 227 4.56 8.68 10.55
CA ASN A 227 5.70 7.75 10.50
C ASN A 227 7.07 8.45 10.56
N VAL A 228 7.13 9.77 10.36
CA VAL A 228 8.41 10.49 10.24
C VAL A 228 8.48 11.69 11.18
N SER A 229 7.76 12.77 10.91
CA SER A 229 7.87 13.97 11.74
C SER A 229 6.72 14.94 11.51
N SER A 230 6.26 15.57 12.59
CA SER A 230 5.35 16.71 12.52
C SER A 230 5.95 17.96 11.87
N SER A 231 7.26 17.96 11.54
CA SER A 231 7.93 19.09 10.90
C SER A 231 7.62 19.23 9.40
N PHE A 232 7.07 18.19 8.76
CA PHE A 232 6.67 18.26 7.36
C PHE A 232 5.49 19.22 7.18
N ARG A 233 5.59 20.10 6.18
CA ARG A 233 4.55 21.09 5.90
C ARG A 233 4.44 21.46 4.43
N PHE A 234 3.27 21.91 4.03
CA PHE A 234 3.06 22.60 2.75
C PHE A 234 3.55 24.06 2.86
N PRO A 235 4.52 24.50 2.05
CA PRO A 235 4.93 25.90 2.04
C PRO A 235 3.85 26.79 1.40
N GLY A 236 3.75 28.04 1.86
CA GLY A 236 2.74 28.98 1.36
C GLY A 236 2.86 29.31 -0.14
N TRP A 237 4.06 29.18 -0.71
CA TRP A 237 4.34 29.50 -2.12
C TRP A 237 4.14 28.30 -3.08
N ASN A 238 4.01 27.07 -2.57
CA ASN A 238 3.77 25.88 -3.40
C ASN A 238 3.06 24.79 -2.61
N LYS A 239 1.77 24.61 -2.90
CA LYS A 239 0.89 23.64 -2.24
C LYS A 239 1.00 22.24 -2.85
N GLY A 240 1.72 22.06 -3.95
CA GLY A 240 2.04 20.75 -4.54
C GLY A 240 3.29 20.09 -3.96
N ARG A 241 3.93 20.73 -2.97
CA ARG A 241 5.13 20.24 -2.31
C ARG A 241 4.92 20.16 -0.81
N ILE A 242 5.45 19.11 -0.20
CA ILE A 242 5.62 18.99 1.23
C ILE A 242 7.13 19.07 1.48
N ILE A 243 7.55 19.92 2.42
CA ILE A 243 8.95 20.18 2.70
C ILE A 243 9.28 19.95 4.17
N CYS A 244 10.52 19.57 4.43
CA CYS A 244 11.15 19.56 5.74
C CYS A 244 12.55 20.17 5.60
N GLN A 245 12.97 20.99 6.57
CA GLN A 245 14.33 21.54 6.58
C GLN A 245 15.30 20.56 7.23
N ARG A 246 16.56 20.55 6.76
CA ARG A 246 17.64 19.73 7.32
C ARG A 246 17.76 19.82 8.85
N SER A 247 17.62 21.01 9.43
CA SER A 247 17.70 21.23 10.89
C SER A 247 16.59 20.51 11.66
N GLN A 248 15.39 20.45 11.08
CA GLN A 248 14.22 19.82 11.66
C GLN A 248 14.30 18.29 11.54
N LEU A 249 14.75 17.79 10.39
CA LEU A 249 14.96 16.35 10.17
C LEU A 249 16.14 15.81 10.98
N LYS A 250 17.14 16.66 11.30
CA LYS A 250 18.30 16.25 12.12
C LYS A 250 17.88 15.69 13.46
N ARG A 251 16.92 16.34 14.12
CA ARG A 251 16.41 15.89 15.41
C ARG A 251 15.81 14.47 15.30
N PHE A 252 14.95 14.23 14.32
CA PHE A 252 14.36 12.90 14.10
C PHE A 252 15.41 11.80 13.84
N LEU A 253 16.38 12.07 12.96
CA LEU A 253 17.42 11.08 12.62
C LEU A 253 18.39 10.82 13.78
N SER A 254 18.68 11.82 14.60
CA SER A 254 19.52 11.68 15.80
C SER A 254 18.78 11.01 16.96
N ASP A 255 17.48 11.26 17.13
CA ASP A 255 16.63 10.56 18.11
C ASP A 255 16.46 9.07 17.77
N THR A 256 16.78 8.67 16.53
CA THR A 256 16.74 7.28 16.05
C THR A 256 18.13 6.61 16.10
N GLU A 257 19.15 7.25 16.67
CA GLU A 257 20.43 6.59 16.95
C GLU A 257 20.23 5.47 17.98
N PRO A 258 20.85 4.29 17.80
CA PRO A 258 20.65 3.17 18.71
C PRO A 258 21.15 3.53 20.12
N SER A 259 20.29 3.38 21.12
CA SER A 259 20.71 3.29 22.52
C SER A 259 21.73 2.15 22.66
N SER A 260 22.59 2.21 23.69
CA SER A 260 23.65 1.23 23.99
C SER A 260 23.18 -0.22 24.23
N ASP A 261 21.92 -0.52 23.94
CA ASP A 261 21.30 -1.82 24.08
C ASP A 261 21.03 -2.44 22.70
N GLY A 262 22.06 -3.11 22.17
CA GLY A 262 22.00 -4.31 21.32
C GLY A 262 21.26 -4.34 19.97
N SER A 263 20.09 -3.70 19.78
CA SER A 263 19.32 -3.84 18.53
C SER A 263 19.69 -2.74 17.53
N LYS A 264 20.53 -3.07 16.55
CA LYS A 264 20.79 -2.20 15.40
C LYS A 264 19.49 -2.01 14.62
N LYS A 265 18.95 -0.80 14.60
CA LYS A 265 17.83 -0.45 13.72
C LYS A 265 18.37 -0.27 12.30
N ASP A 266 18.23 -1.29 11.46
CA ASP A 266 18.81 -1.28 10.12
C ASP A 266 18.03 -0.37 9.15
N LYS A 267 16.74 -0.13 9.37
CA LYS A 267 15.89 0.73 8.51
C LYS A 267 15.14 1.80 9.32
N LEU A 268 14.97 2.99 8.74
CA LEU A 268 14.24 4.09 9.38
C LEU A 268 12.73 3.82 9.43
N ILE A 269 12.18 3.34 8.31
CA ILE A 269 10.79 2.92 8.14
C ILE A 269 10.76 1.41 7.91
N THR A 270 10.10 0.68 8.80
CA THR A 270 9.95 -0.77 8.69
C THR A 270 8.99 -1.11 7.54
N LEU A 271 9.54 -1.70 6.50
CA LEU A 271 8.79 -2.33 5.40
C LEU A 271 8.77 -3.83 5.68
N SER A 272 7.68 -4.31 6.28
CA SER A 272 7.45 -5.74 6.54
C SER A 272 6.17 -6.18 5.87
N ASN A 273 6.10 -7.46 5.49
CA ASN A 273 4.87 -8.10 5.06
C ASN A 273 4.07 -8.55 6.29
N THR A 274 2.81 -8.16 6.39
CA THR A 274 1.91 -8.64 7.46
C THR A 274 1.19 -9.91 7.02
N PRO A 275 0.99 -10.91 7.90
CA PRO A 275 0.08 -12.01 7.61
C PRO A 275 -1.32 -11.46 7.27
N PHE A 276 -2.02 -12.10 6.34
CA PHE A 276 -3.44 -11.81 6.13
C PHE A 276 -4.22 -12.12 7.41
N PRO A 277 -5.18 -11.29 7.82
CA PRO A 277 -6.07 -11.61 8.92
C PRO A 277 -6.72 -12.99 8.69
N LEU A 278 -6.74 -13.82 9.72
CA LEU A 278 -7.32 -15.17 9.63
C LEU A 278 -8.84 -15.08 9.45
N LEU A 279 -9.36 -15.92 8.55
CA LEU A 279 -10.78 -16.05 8.25
C LEU A 279 -11.58 -16.23 9.55
N GLY A 280 -12.56 -15.35 9.80
CA GLY A 280 -13.46 -15.44 10.96
C GLY A 280 -13.02 -14.71 12.23
N MET A 281 -11.91 -13.97 12.24
CA MET A 281 -11.64 -13.01 13.31
C MET A 281 -12.41 -11.71 13.05
N ARG A 282 -13.72 -11.69 13.38
CA ARG A 282 -14.42 -10.43 13.62
C ARG A 282 -13.75 -9.76 14.81
N THR A 283 -12.80 -8.86 14.58
CA THR A 283 -12.36 -7.92 15.61
C THR A 283 -13.49 -6.95 15.90
N THR A 284 -14.31 -7.26 16.91
CA THR A 284 -15.06 -6.24 17.63
C THR A 284 -14.03 -5.31 18.27
N THR A 285 -13.85 -4.14 17.68
CA THR A 285 -12.96 -3.06 18.13
C THR A 285 -13.43 -2.37 19.43
N ALA A 286 -14.02 -3.13 20.35
CA ALA A 286 -14.44 -2.64 21.68
C ALA A 286 -13.49 -3.09 22.82
N ASP A 287 -12.71 -4.16 22.66
CA ASP A 287 -11.96 -4.75 23.78
C ASP A 287 -10.47 -4.35 23.87
N VAL A 288 -9.93 -3.58 22.93
CA VAL A 288 -8.52 -3.10 23.00
C VAL A 288 -8.40 -1.75 23.76
N MET A 289 -9.51 -1.16 24.19
CA MET A 289 -9.53 0.14 24.91
C MET A 289 -9.91 0.02 26.40
N ARG A 290 -9.71 -1.15 27.04
CA ARG A 290 -10.01 -1.31 28.47
C ARG A 290 -8.92 -1.94 29.34
N ASP A 291 -7.67 -1.86 28.91
CA ASP A 291 -6.51 -2.25 29.74
C ASP A 291 -5.54 -1.08 29.94
N GLN A 292 -6.08 0.10 30.24
CA GLN A 292 -5.39 1.14 30.98
C GLN A 292 -6.40 1.92 31.82
N HIS A 293 -6.73 1.42 33.02
CA HIS A 293 -6.93 2.22 34.25
C HIS A 293 -7.40 1.33 35.41
N GLY A 294 -6.64 1.35 36.52
CA GLY A 294 -7.24 1.35 37.85
C GLY A 294 -7.39 0.00 38.56
N ASN A 295 -6.35 -0.34 39.33
CA ASN A 295 -6.36 -1.28 40.44
C ASN A 295 -7.37 -0.85 41.53
N ALA A 296 -8.33 -1.71 41.92
CA ALA A 296 -8.97 -1.69 43.25
C ALA A 296 -9.72 -3.01 43.52
N ASP A 297 -9.50 -3.54 44.71
CA ASP A 297 -9.94 -4.82 45.25
C ASP A 297 -11.43 -5.15 45.08
N THR A 298 -11.74 -6.40 44.75
CA THR A 298 -12.68 -7.20 45.55
C THR A 298 -12.58 -8.69 45.24
N LYS A 299 -12.24 -9.47 46.28
CA LYS A 299 -12.37 -10.93 46.33
C LYS A 299 -13.81 -11.34 46.00
N THR A 300 -13.99 -12.27 45.07
CA THR A 300 -15.05 -13.28 45.20
C THR A 300 -14.60 -14.58 44.54
N SER A 301 -14.59 -15.63 45.35
CA SER A 301 -14.23 -17.00 45.03
C SER A 301 -15.28 -17.65 44.11
N ILE A 302 -14.85 -18.29 43.02
CA ILE A 302 -15.69 -19.25 42.30
C ILE A 302 -14.92 -20.56 42.19
N LYS A 303 -15.46 -21.56 42.91
CA LYS A 303 -15.06 -22.97 42.90
C LYS A 303 -15.09 -23.54 41.49
N MET A 304 -14.02 -24.25 41.12
CA MET A 304 -14.09 -25.29 40.09
C MET A 304 -14.96 -26.43 40.63
N THR A 305 -15.96 -26.83 39.84
CA THR A 305 -16.66 -28.11 40.04
C THR A 305 -16.43 -28.94 38.79
N THR A 306 -15.66 -30.01 38.98
CA THR A 306 -15.40 -31.08 38.02
C THR A 306 -16.45 -32.16 38.23
N GLU A 307 -17.27 -32.46 37.22
CA GLU A 307 -18.05 -33.70 37.14
C GLU A 307 -17.96 -34.19 35.68
N LEU A 308 -17.01 -35.07 35.34
CA LEU A 308 -17.08 -36.55 35.39
C LEU A 308 -18.29 -37.15 34.67
N LEU A 309 -18.01 -37.55 33.44
CA LEU A 309 -18.74 -38.54 32.63
C LEU A 309 -19.14 -39.76 33.46
N THR A 310 -20.41 -40.16 33.37
CA THR A 310 -20.83 -41.55 33.60
C THR A 310 -21.70 -42.02 32.45
N SER A 311 -21.36 -43.21 31.97
CA SER A 311 -22.04 -43.96 30.91
C SER A 311 -23.20 -44.79 31.47
N THR A 312 -23.90 -45.50 30.58
CA THR A 312 -25.00 -46.49 30.75
C THR A 312 -26.39 -45.88 30.65
N VAL A 313 -27.35 -46.41 29.87
CA VAL A 313 -27.54 -47.71 29.19
C VAL A 313 -28.07 -47.47 27.78
#